data_AF-A0AAV4D7W3-F1
#
_entry.id   AF-A0AAV4D7W3-F1
#
_cell.length_a   1.000
_cell.length_b   1.000
_cell.length_c   1.000
_cell.angle_alpha   90.00
_cell.angle_beta   90.00
_cell.angle_gamma   90.00
#
_symmetry.space_group_name_H-M   'P 1'
#
loop_
_entity.id
_entity.type
_entity.pdbx_description
1 polymer ?
#
loop_
_entity_poly.entity_id
_entity_poly.type
_entity_poly.pdbx_seq_one_letter_code
_entity_poly.pdbx_strand_id
1 'polypeptide(L)'
;MSELTARLVKLGRDLGLEGPELRAFMKEERDREEKREAQERQEKKEAQERQEKKEAQERQEKKEAQERQEKREEQERKDKLELEKLKLQAEIENAKSLHSEKDSSTSDWIAKIPRMNPFSEAKGDTMDAFLFRFEMLVKAHNWPEDKKFLALSNLLTGESLKVLQTLSVEQQTYACLKQALLKKFLCTAADYNVKFRTAVPTNSEDADAFISRLETVFDKWLELSNIKKDQAEDEECHPEATTMASDTNTRRRLQFSLSLIKQANIN
;
A
#
# COMPACT_ATOMS: atom_id res chain seq x y z
N MET A 1 -55.17 -72.52 51.87
CA MET A 1 -54.04 -72.70 52.81
C MET A 1 -52.78 -72.45 52.02
N SER A 2 -51.97 -71.45 52.39
CA SER A 2 -50.72 -71.18 51.68
C SER A 2 -49.77 -72.37 51.81
N GLU A 3 -48.93 -72.61 50.80
CA GLU A 3 -47.95 -73.71 50.81
C GLU A 3 -47.02 -73.64 52.04
N LEU A 4 -46.70 -72.41 52.46
CA LEU A 4 -45.98 -72.10 53.68
C LEU A 4 -46.71 -72.59 54.95
N THR A 5 -48.01 -72.29 55.07
CA THR A 5 -48.80 -72.77 56.23
C THR A 5 -48.91 -74.29 56.28
N ALA A 6 -48.98 -74.98 55.14
CA ALA A 6 -48.97 -76.44 55.12
C ALA A 6 -47.62 -77.03 55.54
N ARG A 7 -46.50 -76.41 55.13
CA ARG A 7 -45.14 -76.79 55.57
C ARG A 7 -44.93 -76.56 57.06
N LEU A 8 -45.37 -75.40 57.59
CA LEU A 8 -45.25 -75.07 59.01
C LEU A 8 -46.10 -75.98 59.92
N VAL A 9 -47.31 -76.36 59.47
CA VAL A 9 -48.16 -77.34 60.19
C VAL A 9 -47.50 -78.72 60.24
N LYS A 10 -46.92 -79.17 59.12
CA LYS A 10 -46.22 -80.45 59.06
C LYS A 10 -44.99 -80.45 59.98
N LEU A 11 -44.16 -79.42 59.87
CA LEU A 11 -42.95 -79.25 60.68
C LEU A 11 -43.27 -79.20 62.19
N GLY A 12 -44.32 -78.48 62.58
CA GLY A 12 -44.73 -78.40 63.99
C GLY A 12 -45.30 -79.71 64.54
N ARG A 13 -46.02 -80.50 63.73
CA ARG A 13 -46.47 -81.85 64.13
C ARG A 13 -45.32 -82.85 64.22
N ASP A 14 -44.35 -82.78 63.31
CA ASP A 14 -43.13 -83.62 63.33
C ASP A 14 -42.27 -83.33 64.58
N LEU A 15 -42.38 -82.11 65.13
CA LEU A 15 -41.77 -81.70 66.41
C LEU A 15 -42.61 -82.06 67.66
N GLY A 16 -43.75 -82.74 67.49
CA GLY A 16 -44.62 -83.17 68.58
C GLY A 16 -45.52 -82.08 69.19
N LEU A 17 -45.66 -80.91 68.54
CA LEU A 17 -46.47 -79.81 69.03
C LEU A 17 -47.93 -79.96 68.60
N GLU A 18 -48.87 -79.82 69.55
CA GLU A 18 -50.30 -79.93 69.31
C GLU A 18 -51.11 -78.75 69.87
N GLY A 19 -52.32 -78.55 69.34
CA GLY A 19 -53.29 -77.59 69.88
C GLY A 19 -52.75 -76.14 69.97
N PRO A 20 -52.67 -75.54 71.17
CA PRO A 20 -52.23 -74.15 71.36
C PRO A 20 -50.75 -73.92 71.06
N GLU A 21 -49.89 -74.90 71.30
CA GLU A 21 -48.44 -74.77 71.09
C GLU A 21 -48.09 -74.74 69.60
N LEU A 22 -48.77 -75.58 68.80
CA LEU A 22 -48.64 -75.56 67.34
C LEU A 22 -49.06 -74.21 66.73
N ARG A 23 -50.11 -73.58 67.29
CA ARG A 23 -50.57 -72.24 66.85
C ARG A 23 -49.56 -71.15 67.20
N ALA A 24 -48.92 -71.24 68.35
CA ALA A 24 -47.87 -70.30 68.77
C ALA A 24 -46.64 -70.42 67.87
N PHE A 25 -46.17 -71.64 67.60
CA PHE A 25 -45.06 -71.92 66.69
C PHE A 25 -45.32 -71.37 65.28
N MET A 26 -46.49 -71.63 64.71
CA MET A 26 -46.86 -71.11 63.39
C MET A 26 -46.92 -69.57 63.33
N LYS A 27 -47.29 -68.92 64.44
CA LYS A 27 -47.30 -67.46 64.53
C LYS A 27 -45.88 -66.91 64.62
N GLU A 28 -45.04 -67.51 65.47
CA GLU A 28 -43.65 -67.08 65.64
C GLU A 28 -42.83 -67.25 64.36
N GLU A 29 -42.96 -68.38 63.65
CA GLU A 29 -42.25 -68.57 62.39
C GLU A 29 -42.71 -67.58 61.31
N ARG A 30 -44.00 -67.27 61.26
CA ARG A 30 -44.53 -66.28 60.32
C ARG A 30 -44.04 -64.87 60.65
N ASP A 31 -44.07 -64.48 61.92
CA ASP A 31 -43.53 -63.19 62.38
C ASP A 31 -42.02 -63.09 62.10
N ARG A 32 -41.29 -64.21 62.19
CA ARG A 32 -39.85 -64.28 61.89
C ARG A 32 -39.58 -64.15 60.38
N GLU A 33 -40.39 -64.79 59.55
CA GLU A 33 -40.29 -64.69 58.09
C GLU A 33 -40.67 -63.29 57.59
N GLU A 34 -41.74 -62.69 58.12
CA GLU A 34 -42.11 -61.30 57.83
C GLU A 34 -41.01 -60.30 58.22
N LYS A 35 -40.32 -60.51 59.36
CA LYS A 35 -39.16 -59.70 59.76
C LYS A 35 -37.98 -59.86 58.79
N ARG A 36 -37.70 -61.08 58.31
CA ARG A 36 -36.64 -61.33 57.32
C ARG A 36 -36.97 -60.68 55.99
N GLU A 37 -38.20 -60.82 55.50
CA GLU A 37 -38.63 -60.14 54.27
C GLU A 37 -38.59 -58.62 54.41
N ALA A 38 -38.98 -58.07 55.57
CA ALA A 38 -38.89 -56.64 55.83
C ALA A 38 -37.43 -56.15 55.82
N GLN A 39 -36.51 -56.91 56.43
CA GLN A 39 -35.07 -56.62 56.39
C GLN A 39 -34.51 -56.69 54.97
N GLU A 40 -34.83 -57.74 54.21
CA GLU A 40 -34.36 -57.89 52.83
C GLU A 40 -34.91 -56.78 51.92
N ARG A 41 -36.18 -56.39 52.10
CA ARG A 41 -36.77 -55.24 51.38
C ARG A 41 -36.08 -53.93 51.76
N GLN A 42 -35.70 -53.75 53.03
CA GLN A 42 -34.98 -52.57 53.49
C GLN A 42 -33.56 -52.52 52.91
N GLU A 43 -32.82 -53.62 52.99
CA GLU A 43 -31.47 -53.73 52.42
C GLU A 43 -31.47 -53.52 50.91
N LYS A 44 -32.47 -54.06 50.20
CA LYS A 44 -32.62 -53.86 48.75
C LYS A 44 -32.91 -52.41 48.39
N LYS A 45 -33.74 -51.72 49.18
CA LYS A 45 -33.99 -50.27 49.02
C LYS A 45 -32.73 -49.46 49.27
N GLU A 46 -32.01 -49.74 50.37
CA GLU A 46 -30.76 -49.04 50.69
C GLU A 46 -29.67 -49.30 49.64
N ALA A 47 -29.58 -50.52 49.11
CA ALA A 47 -28.67 -50.84 48.01
C ALA A 47 -29.03 -50.06 46.74
N GLN A 48 -30.33 -49.98 46.41
CA GLN A 48 -30.81 -49.21 45.27
C GLN A 48 -30.53 -47.71 45.43
N GLU A 49 -30.82 -47.12 46.59
CA GLU A 49 -30.51 -45.70 46.88
C GLU A 49 -29.00 -45.42 46.82
N ARG A 50 -28.17 -46.34 47.33
CA ARG A 50 -26.70 -46.22 47.23
C ARG A 50 -26.24 -46.26 45.78
N GLN A 51 -26.85 -47.09 44.94
CA GLN A 51 -26.52 -47.18 43.53
C GLN A 51 -26.96 -45.93 42.76
N GLU A 52 -28.19 -45.48 42.97
CA GLU A 52 -28.71 -44.24 42.36
C GLU A 52 -27.87 -43.02 42.77
N LYS A 53 -27.44 -42.95 44.03
CA LYS A 53 -26.55 -41.87 44.52
C LYS A 53 -25.17 -41.91 43.86
N LYS A 54 -24.59 -43.10 43.67
CA LYS A 54 -23.31 -43.25 42.94
C LYS A 54 -23.44 -42.84 41.48
N GLU A 55 -24.49 -43.29 40.80
CA GLU A 55 -24.75 -42.93 39.39
C GLU A 55 -25.02 -41.43 39.23
N ALA A 56 -25.74 -40.81 40.18
CA ALA A 56 -25.97 -39.37 40.18
C ALA A 56 -24.65 -38.60 40.38
N GLN A 57 -23.79 -39.05 41.29
CA GLN A 57 -22.49 -38.44 41.53
C GLN A 57 -21.57 -38.58 40.30
N GLU A 58 -21.52 -39.75 39.67
CA GLU A 58 -20.73 -39.97 38.44
C GLU A 58 -21.24 -39.12 37.27
N ARG A 59 -22.57 -38.97 37.13
CA ARG A 59 -23.17 -38.05 36.14
C ARG A 59 -22.82 -36.59 36.42
N GLN A 60 -22.79 -36.19 37.69
CA GLN A 60 -22.40 -34.84 38.11
C GLN A 60 -20.91 -34.58 37.77
N GLU A 61 -20.02 -35.48 38.18
CA GLU A 61 -18.58 -35.38 37.93
C GLU A 61 -18.27 -35.37 36.43
N LYS A 62 -18.97 -36.18 35.63
CA LYS A 62 -18.82 -36.19 34.17
C LYS A 62 -19.26 -34.87 33.53
N LYS A 63 -20.37 -34.28 33.98
CA LYS A 63 -20.81 -32.95 33.51
C LYS A 63 -19.81 -31.85 33.87
N GLU A 64 -19.31 -31.85 35.11
CA GLU A 64 -18.30 -30.88 35.54
C GLU A 64 -16.99 -31.03 34.78
N ALA A 65 -16.57 -32.27 34.49
CA ALA A 65 -15.38 -32.54 33.68
C ALA A 65 -15.55 -32.02 32.23
N GLN A 66 -16.72 -32.26 31.62
CA GLN A 66 -17.05 -31.72 30.30
C GLN A 66 -17.06 -30.19 30.29
N GLU A 67 -17.69 -29.55 31.27
CA GLU A 67 -17.72 -28.07 31.34
C GLU A 67 -16.31 -27.49 31.55
N ARG A 68 -15.46 -28.14 32.36
CA ARG A 68 -14.06 -27.74 32.52
C ARG A 68 -13.26 -27.91 31.23
N GLN A 69 -13.54 -28.95 30.45
CA GLN A 69 -12.89 -29.17 29.16
C GLN A 69 -13.33 -28.12 28.13
N GLU A 70 -14.64 -27.88 28.00
CA GLU A 70 -15.18 -26.84 27.10
C GLU A 70 -14.61 -25.45 27.43
N LYS A 71 -14.50 -25.09 28.72
CA LYS A 71 -13.86 -23.83 29.13
C LYS A 71 -12.39 -23.74 28.73
N ARG A 72 -11.63 -24.85 28.83
CA ARG A 72 -10.23 -24.90 28.38
C ARG A 72 -10.13 -24.73 26.87
N GLU A 73 -10.94 -25.44 26.11
CA GLU A 73 -10.98 -25.34 24.65
C GLU A 73 -11.39 -23.93 24.18
N GLU A 74 -12.37 -23.31 24.86
CA GLU A 74 -12.76 -21.92 24.57
C GLU A 74 -11.61 -20.94 24.86
N GLN A 75 -10.92 -21.12 25.98
CA GLN A 75 -9.77 -20.28 26.34
C GLN A 75 -8.63 -20.45 25.34
N GLU A 76 -8.28 -21.69 24.97
CA GLU A 76 -7.27 -21.96 23.94
C GLU A 76 -7.66 -21.34 22.59
N ARG A 77 -8.94 -21.37 22.22
CA ARG A 77 -9.43 -20.70 21.00
C ARG A 77 -9.30 -19.18 21.11
N LYS A 78 -9.60 -18.59 22.27
CA LYS A 78 -9.41 -17.15 22.51
C LYS A 78 -7.95 -16.76 22.44
N ASP A 79 -7.07 -17.49 23.14
CA ASP A 79 -5.62 -17.26 23.16
C ASP A 79 -5.04 -17.40 21.74
N LYS A 80 -5.51 -18.38 20.96
CA LYS A 80 -5.10 -18.56 19.56
C LYS A 80 -5.52 -17.38 18.68
N LEU A 81 -6.76 -16.91 18.81
CA LEU A 81 -7.25 -15.74 18.07
C LEU A 81 -6.52 -14.46 18.49
N GLU A 82 -6.21 -14.30 19.77
CA GLU A 82 -5.44 -13.16 20.28
C GLU A 82 -4.01 -13.20 19.76
N LEU A 83 -3.35 -14.36 19.79
CA LEU A 83 -2.02 -14.54 19.22
C LEU A 83 -2.01 -14.27 17.71
N GLU A 84 -3.02 -14.71 16.97
CA GLU A 84 -3.15 -14.43 15.54
C GLU A 84 -3.36 -12.94 15.28
N LYS A 85 -4.21 -12.25 16.07
CA LYS A 85 -4.36 -10.80 16.00
C LYS A 85 -3.05 -10.08 16.29
N LEU A 86 -2.30 -10.52 17.30
CA LEU A 86 -1.02 -9.92 17.67
C LEU A 86 0.02 -10.13 16.56
N LYS A 87 0.07 -11.32 15.96
CA LYS A 87 0.91 -11.60 14.79
C LYS A 87 0.55 -10.72 13.60
N LEU A 88 -0.74 -10.60 13.27
CA LEU A 88 -1.19 -9.75 12.18
C LEU A 88 -0.91 -8.27 12.46
N GLN A 89 -1.09 -7.82 13.70
CA GLN A 89 -0.72 -6.46 14.10
C GLN A 89 0.79 -6.22 13.97
N ALA A 90 1.63 -7.16 14.42
CA ALA A 90 3.08 -7.08 14.26
C ALA A 90 3.49 -7.14 12.79
N GLU A 91 2.79 -7.92 11.95
CA GLU A 91 3.03 -7.96 10.51
C GLU A 91 2.61 -6.65 9.84
N ILE A 92 1.50 -6.04 10.25
CA ILE A 92 1.08 -4.71 9.81
C ILE A 92 2.07 -3.64 10.29
N GLU A 93 2.56 -3.73 11.53
CA GLU A 93 3.52 -2.78 12.09
C GLU A 93 4.89 -2.93 11.42
N ASN A 94 5.35 -4.15 11.15
CA ASN A 94 6.54 -4.42 10.35
C ASN A 94 6.36 -3.96 8.90
N ALA A 95 5.19 -4.23 8.29
CA ALA A 95 4.87 -3.74 6.95
C ALA A 95 4.79 -2.21 6.92
N LYS A 96 4.29 -1.56 7.97
CA LYS A 96 4.31 -0.10 8.17
C LYS A 96 5.71 0.42 8.43
N SER A 97 6.58 -0.31 9.12
CA SER A 97 7.98 0.08 9.32
C SER A 97 8.77 -0.07 8.01
N LEU A 98 8.46 -1.08 7.20
CA LEU A 98 9.00 -1.28 5.85
C LEU A 98 8.37 -0.31 4.82
N HIS A 99 7.11 0.11 4.98
CA HIS A 99 6.45 1.17 4.20
C HIS A 99 6.81 2.59 4.70
N SER A 100 7.26 2.75 5.94
CA SER A 100 7.78 4.02 6.45
C SER A 100 9.12 4.37 5.80
N GLU A 101 9.87 3.37 5.32
CA GLU A 101 11.07 3.61 4.52
C GLU A 101 10.80 3.76 3.02
N LYS A 102 9.67 3.24 2.50
CA LYS A 102 9.40 3.23 1.05
C LYS A 102 8.25 4.12 0.55
N ASP A 103 7.19 4.31 1.32
CA ASP A 103 5.96 4.99 0.88
C ASP A 103 5.64 6.33 1.57
N SER A 104 6.25 6.64 2.73
CA SER A 104 6.36 8.06 3.15
C SER A 104 7.17 8.86 2.11
N SER A 105 8.06 8.18 1.37
CA SER A 105 8.92 8.85 0.41
C SER A 105 8.22 9.29 -0.88
N THR A 106 6.98 8.86 -1.18
CA THR A 106 6.32 9.18 -2.47
C THR A 106 5.19 10.21 -2.37
N SER A 107 4.62 10.44 -1.19
CA SER A 107 3.65 11.53 -0.96
C SER A 107 4.30 12.73 -0.24
N ASP A 108 5.13 12.49 0.79
CA ASP A 108 5.80 13.57 1.53
C ASP A 108 6.93 14.23 0.74
N TRP A 109 7.54 13.55 -0.24
CA TRP A 109 8.52 14.20 -1.12
C TRP A 109 7.86 15.16 -2.12
N ILE A 110 6.66 14.86 -2.63
CA ILE A 110 5.92 15.75 -3.54
C ILE A 110 5.60 17.05 -2.80
N ALA A 111 5.18 16.95 -1.54
CA ALA A 111 4.94 18.10 -0.67
C ALA A 111 6.23 18.89 -0.32
N LYS A 112 7.41 18.27 -0.45
CA LYS A 112 8.75 18.88 -0.25
C LYS A 112 9.40 19.38 -1.54
N ILE A 113 8.77 19.23 -2.70
CA ILE A 113 9.23 19.89 -3.93
C ILE A 113 9.21 21.40 -3.63
N PRO A 114 10.35 22.11 -3.68
CA PRO A 114 10.37 23.56 -3.56
C PRO A 114 9.37 24.13 -4.56
N ARG A 115 8.58 25.13 -4.14
CA ARG A 115 7.50 25.73 -4.94
C ARG A 115 8.03 26.36 -6.23
N MET A 116 8.38 25.51 -7.20
CA MET A 116 8.73 25.90 -8.55
C MET A 116 7.42 26.08 -9.29
N ASN A 117 7.23 27.24 -9.89
CA ASN A 117 6.06 27.48 -10.71
C ASN A 117 6.11 26.55 -11.94
N PRO A 118 4.96 25.99 -12.37
CA PRO A 118 4.89 25.25 -13.61
C PRO A 118 5.39 26.08 -14.80
N PHE A 119 5.97 25.43 -15.79
CA PHE A 119 6.46 26.07 -17.01
C PHE A 119 5.32 26.78 -17.73
N SER A 120 5.52 28.05 -18.10
CA SER A 120 4.54 28.85 -18.82
C SER A 120 5.18 29.72 -19.91
N GLU A 121 5.04 29.27 -21.16
CA GLU A 121 5.48 30.05 -22.34
C GLU A 121 4.76 31.41 -22.42
N ALA A 122 3.48 31.47 -22.02
CA ALA A 122 2.69 32.71 -21.99
C ALA A 122 3.22 33.77 -21.01
N LYS A 123 4.00 33.36 -20.00
CA LYS A 123 4.64 34.27 -19.04
C LYS A 123 6.07 34.65 -19.44
N GLY A 124 6.54 34.21 -20.61
CA GLY A 124 7.87 34.50 -21.13
C GLY A 124 8.98 33.59 -20.60
N ASP A 125 8.65 32.46 -19.96
CA ASP A 125 9.66 31.48 -19.56
C ASP A 125 10.30 30.81 -20.80
N THR A 126 11.64 30.77 -20.86
CA THR A 126 12.35 29.93 -21.83
C THR A 126 12.57 28.54 -21.24
N MET A 127 12.44 27.50 -22.07
CA MET A 127 12.60 26.11 -21.62
C MET A 127 13.98 25.84 -21.02
N ASP A 128 15.04 26.44 -21.58
CA ASP A 128 16.41 26.36 -21.03
C ASP A 128 16.50 26.90 -19.61
N ALA A 129 16.02 28.14 -19.39
CA ALA A 129 16.09 28.77 -18.08
C ALA A 129 15.23 28.03 -17.05
N PHE A 130 14.09 27.48 -17.49
CA PHE A 130 13.22 26.65 -16.67
C PHE A 130 13.92 25.34 -16.25
N LEU A 131 14.51 24.60 -17.19
CA LEU A 131 15.21 23.34 -16.90
C LEU A 131 16.47 23.57 -16.09
N PHE A 132 17.21 24.65 -16.34
CA PHE A 132 18.35 25.04 -15.52
C PHE A 132 17.95 25.25 -14.05
N ARG A 133 16.86 26.01 -13.81
CA ARG A 133 16.33 26.23 -12.46
C ARG A 133 15.88 24.91 -11.82
N PHE A 134 15.23 24.03 -12.58
CA PHE A 134 14.84 22.71 -12.12
C PHE A 134 16.06 21.88 -11.69
N GLU A 135 17.11 21.83 -12.51
CA GLU A 135 18.35 21.10 -12.20
C GLU A 135 19.10 21.67 -11.00
N MET A 136 19.08 22.99 -10.82
CA MET A 136 19.62 23.62 -9.61
C MET A 136 18.90 23.12 -8.35
N LEU A 137 17.57 23.02 -8.39
CA LEU A 137 16.78 22.51 -7.27
C LEU A 137 17.02 21.01 -7.05
N VAL A 138 17.07 20.23 -8.12
CA VAL A 138 17.42 18.79 -8.08
C VAL A 138 18.77 18.57 -7.40
N LYS A 139 19.79 19.37 -7.76
CA LYS A 139 21.13 19.30 -7.16
C LYS A 139 21.12 19.73 -5.70
N ALA A 140 20.45 20.84 -5.37
CA ALA A 140 20.38 21.35 -4.00
C ALA A 140 19.70 20.38 -3.02
N HIS A 141 18.70 19.63 -3.50
CA HIS A 141 17.93 18.68 -2.70
C HIS A 141 18.30 17.21 -2.92
N ASN A 142 19.34 16.94 -3.71
CA ASN A 142 19.86 15.60 -4.01
C ASN A 142 18.78 14.60 -4.44
N TRP A 143 17.93 14.97 -5.41
CA TRP A 143 16.82 14.11 -5.84
C TRP A 143 17.31 12.88 -6.62
N PRO A 144 16.78 11.68 -6.31
CA PRO A 144 17.07 10.46 -7.08
C PRO A 144 16.44 10.52 -8.48
N GLU A 145 17.05 9.85 -9.45
CA GLU A 145 16.69 9.90 -10.88
C GLU A 145 15.20 9.60 -11.13
N ASP A 146 14.66 8.58 -10.45
CA ASP A 146 13.26 8.16 -10.53
C ASP A 146 12.28 9.28 -10.15
N LYS A 147 12.69 10.16 -9.23
CA LYS A 147 11.86 11.29 -8.75
C LYS A 147 12.02 12.54 -9.61
N LYS A 148 13.14 12.69 -10.34
CA LYS A 148 13.35 13.84 -11.25
C LYS A 148 12.34 13.83 -12.39
N PHE A 149 12.11 12.67 -13.01
CA PHE A 149 11.13 12.54 -14.09
C PHE A 149 9.72 12.92 -13.62
N LEU A 150 9.29 12.38 -12.48
CA LEU A 150 7.97 12.64 -11.92
C LEU A 150 7.79 14.09 -11.44
N ALA A 151 8.84 14.71 -10.91
CA ALA A 151 8.79 16.13 -10.54
C ALA A 151 8.66 17.02 -11.78
N LEU A 152 9.48 16.76 -12.81
CA LEU A 152 9.47 17.54 -14.05
C LEU A 152 8.11 17.42 -14.73
N SER A 153 7.56 16.20 -14.86
CA SER A 153 6.28 15.96 -15.54
C SER A 153 5.11 16.73 -14.91
N ASN A 154 5.08 16.87 -13.59
CA ASN A 154 4.06 17.66 -12.88
C ASN A 154 4.19 19.18 -13.07
N LEU A 155 5.36 19.66 -13.46
CA LEU A 155 5.61 21.08 -13.71
C LEU A 155 5.38 21.48 -15.18
N LEU A 156 5.12 20.52 -16.07
CA LEU A 156 4.79 20.79 -17.46
C LEU A 156 3.31 21.12 -17.62
N THR A 157 3.01 22.12 -18.43
CA THR A 157 1.63 22.51 -18.76
C THR A 157 1.49 22.81 -20.25
N GLY A 158 0.25 22.77 -20.77
CA GLY A 158 -0.06 23.13 -22.15
C GLY A 158 0.72 22.32 -23.19
N GLU A 159 1.40 23.01 -24.11
CA GLU A 159 2.21 22.38 -25.18
C GLU A 159 3.35 21.51 -24.64
N SER A 160 3.92 21.86 -23.49
CA SER A 160 5.03 21.09 -22.90
C SER A 160 4.57 19.74 -22.35
N LEU A 161 3.33 19.68 -21.85
CA LEU A 161 2.71 18.43 -21.42
C LEU A 161 2.40 17.50 -22.61
N LYS A 162 2.12 18.05 -23.80
CA LYS A 162 1.93 17.22 -25.01
C LYS A 162 3.21 16.47 -25.40
N VAL A 163 4.39 17.04 -25.14
CA VAL A 163 5.68 16.34 -25.37
C VAL A 163 5.80 15.11 -24.49
N LEU A 164 5.36 15.18 -23.23
CA LEU A 164 5.31 14.02 -22.34
C LEU A 164 4.45 12.89 -22.92
N GLN A 165 3.31 13.23 -23.55
CA GLN A 165 2.41 12.26 -24.18
C GLN A 165 2.99 11.59 -25.43
N THR A 166 4.02 12.18 -26.05
CA THR A 166 4.69 11.59 -27.23
C THR A 166 5.76 10.56 -26.87
N LEU A 167 6.15 10.47 -25.60
CA LEU A 167 7.16 9.52 -25.14
C LEU A 167 6.55 8.13 -24.92
N SER A 168 7.28 7.09 -25.33
CA SER A 168 6.88 5.70 -25.04
C SER A 168 7.15 5.33 -23.58
N VAL A 169 6.61 4.20 -23.12
CA VAL A 169 6.78 3.70 -21.74
C VAL A 169 8.26 3.49 -21.38
N GLU A 170 9.08 3.07 -22.36
CA GLU A 170 10.53 2.86 -22.20
C GLU A 170 11.33 4.17 -22.14
N GLN A 171 10.75 5.28 -22.60
CA GLN A 171 11.38 6.61 -22.66
C GLN A 171 10.97 7.50 -21.48
N GLN A 172 10.35 6.95 -20.44
CA GLN A 172 9.92 7.68 -19.23
C GLN A 172 11.08 7.93 -18.25
N THR A 173 12.20 8.42 -18.76
CA THR A 173 13.35 8.85 -17.97
C THR A 173 13.52 10.36 -18.04
N TYR A 174 14.16 10.94 -17.01
CA TYR A 174 14.41 12.38 -16.99
C TYR A 174 15.25 12.83 -18.20
N ALA A 175 16.27 12.06 -18.58
CA ALA A 175 17.12 12.36 -19.74
C ALA A 175 16.31 12.44 -21.05
N CYS A 176 15.45 11.45 -21.31
CA CYS A 176 14.61 11.44 -22.51
C CYS A 176 13.60 12.59 -22.50
N LEU A 177 12.95 12.86 -21.36
CA LEU A 177 12.00 13.97 -21.24
C LEU A 177 12.67 15.32 -21.43
N LYS A 178 13.84 15.54 -20.79
CA LYS A 178 14.66 16.75 -20.98
C LYS A 178 14.98 16.92 -22.46
N GLN A 179 15.53 15.91 -23.12
CA GLN A 179 15.89 15.98 -24.53
C GLN A 179 14.68 16.29 -25.44
N ALA A 180 13.54 15.66 -25.19
CA ALA A 180 12.33 15.90 -25.98
C ALA A 180 11.78 17.32 -25.78
N LEU A 181 11.79 17.83 -24.55
CA LEU A 181 11.42 19.21 -24.24
C LEU A 181 12.38 20.19 -24.91
N LEU A 182 13.69 19.93 -24.81
CA LEU A 182 14.67 20.78 -25.46
C LEU A 182 14.48 20.76 -26.99
N LYS A 183 14.28 19.61 -27.60
CA LYS A 183 14.02 19.51 -29.04
C LYS A 183 12.75 20.26 -29.50
N LYS A 184 11.72 20.30 -28.65
CA LYS A 184 10.44 20.95 -28.98
C LYS A 184 10.48 22.47 -28.75
N PHE A 185 11.10 22.91 -27.65
CA PHE A 185 11.04 24.29 -27.17
C PHE A 185 12.35 25.06 -27.31
N LEU A 186 13.48 24.37 -27.42
CA LEU A 186 14.68 24.99 -27.94
C LEU A 186 14.63 24.89 -29.45
N CYS A 187 14.49 26.04 -30.06
CA CYS A 187 14.96 26.19 -31.42
C CYS A 187 16.49 26.01 -31.38
N THR A 188 17.01 25.03 -32.10
CA THR A 188 18.44 24.89 -32.31
C THR A 188 18.99 26.16 -32.99
N ALA A 189 20.32 26.33 -33.01
CA ALA A 189 20.92 27.39 -33.81
C ALA A 189 20.42 27.38 -35.27
N ALA A 190 20.20 26.20 -35.85
CA ALA A 190 19.61 26.06 -37.19
C ALA A 190 18.15 26.56 -37.24
N ASP A 191 17.34 26.29 -36.23
CA ASP A 191 15.95 26.76 -36.19
C ASP A 191 15.86 28.27 -36.00
N TYR A 192 16.72 28.88 -35.17
CA TYR A 192 16.81 30.33 -35.06
C TYR A 192 17.37 30.99 -36.34
N ASN A 193 18.29 30.32 -37.06
CA ASN A 193 18.72 30.76 -38.38
C ASN A 193 17.55 30.79 -39.37
N VAL A 194 16.76 29.71 -39.42
CA VAL A 194 15.57 29.65 -40.29
C VAL A 194 14.58 30.73 -39.88
N LYS A 195 14.25 30.85 -38.58
CA LYS A 195 13.33 31.88 -38.08
C LYS A 195 13.81 33.31 -38.37
N PHE A 196 15.11 33.57 -38.29
CA PHE A 196 15.68 34.87 -38.65
C PHE A 196 15.52 35.14 -40.15
N ARG A 197 15.82 34.14 -40.99
CA ARG A 197 15.76 34.28 -42.45
C ARG A 197 14.34 34.32 -43.02
N THR A 198 13.37 33.71 -42.34
CA THR A 198 11.97 33.66 -42.78
C THR A 198 11.08 34.64 -42.04
N ALA A 199 11.63 35.47 -41.14
CA ALA A 199 10.87 36.47 -40.42
C ALA A 199 10.37 37.58 -41.36
N VAL A 200 9.06 37.79 -41.34
CA VAL A 200 8.36 38.85 -42.07
C VAL A 200 7.64 39.75 -41.05
N PRO A 201 7.53 41.07 -41.28
CA PRO A 201 6.71 41.95 -40.45
C PRO A 201 5.26 41.47 -40.43
N THR A 202 4.65 41.49 -39.24
CA THR A 202 3.20 41.18 -39.14
C THR A 202 2.40 42.43 -39.46
N ASN A 203 1.20 42.30 -40.06
CA ASN A 203 0.35 43.44 -40.49
C ASN A 203 -0.02 44.43 -39.37
N SER A 204 0.19 44.07 -38.09
CA SER A 204 -0.09 44.89 -36.91
C SER A 204 1.16 45.27 -36.11
N GLU A 205 2.35 44.97 -36.62
CA GLU A 205 3.62 45.19 -35.93
C GLU A 205 4.30 46.46 -36.46
N ASP A 206 4.72 47.33 -35.55
CA ASP A 206 5.50 48.53 -35.88
C ASP A 206 6.94 48.16 -36.27
N ALA A 207 7.61 49.01 -37.05
CA ALA A 207 8.95 48.76 -37.57
C ALA A 207 9.96 48.50 -36.45
N ASP A 208 9.90 49.26 -35.36
CA ASP A 208 10.80 49.11 -34.21
C ASP A 208 10.54 47.81 -33.43
N ALA A 209 9.26 47.40 -33.34
CA ALA A 209 8.88 46.13 -32.72
C ALA A 209 9.39 44.94 -33.55
N PHE A 210 9.30 45.04 -34.89
CA PHE A 210 9.84 44.02 -35.80
C PHE A 210 11.36 43.90 -35.71
N ILE A 211 12.06 45.03 -35.69
CA ILE A 211 13.52 45.07 -35.55
C ILE A 211 13.95 44.48 -34.20
N SER A 212 13.28 44.84 -33.10
CA SER A 212 13.59 44.31 -31.76
C SER A 212 13.36 42.79 -31.69
N ARG A 213 12.31 42.29 -32.34
CA ARG A 213 12.04 40.85 -32.45
C ARG A 213 13.11 40.14 -33.27
N LEU A 214 13.52 40.71 -34.41
CA LEU A 214 14.60 40.18 -35.24
C LEU A 214 15.94 40.15 -34.51
N GLU A 215 16.29 41.22 -33.77
CA GLU A 215 17.49 41.29 -32.94
C GLU A 215 17.48 40.19 -31.87
N THR A 216 16.35 40.00 -31.18
CA THR A 216 16.20 38.93 -30.17
C THR A 216 16.37 37.52 -30.77
N VAL A 217 15.83 37.27 -31.95
CA VAL A 217 15.98 35.98 -32.67
C VAL A 217 17.44 35.77 -33.10
N PHE A 218 18.11 36.82 -33.55
CA PHE A 218 19.50 36.80 -33.98
C PHE A 218 20.48 36.61 -32.82
N ASP A 219 20.27 37.29 -31.69
CA ASP A 219 21.12 37.15 -30.51
C ASP A 219 21.03 35.74 -29.93
N LYS A 220 19.82 35.15 -29.88
CA LYS A 220 19.63 33.74 -29.50
C LYS A 220 20.27 32.76 -30.49
N TRP A 221 20.21 33.06 -31.79
CA TRP A 221 20.92 32.27 -32.79
C TRP A 221 22.43 32.28 -32.53
N LEU A 222 23.01 33.46 -32.29
CA LEU A 222 24.45 33.61 -32.02
C LEU A 222 24.87 32.95 -30.72
N GLU A 223 24.11 33.12 -29.65
CA GLU A 223 24.36 32.48 -28.34
C GLU A 223 24.46 30.96 -28.51
N LEU A 224 23.48 30.34 -29.18
CA LEU A 224 23.44 28.89 -29.41
C LEU A 224 24.47 28.40 -30.43
N SER A 225 24.90 29.25 -31.36
CA SER A 225 25.95 28.89 -32.34
C SER A 225 27.35 28.91 -31.73
N ASN A 226 27.56 29.72 -30.67
CA ASN A 226 28.84 29.86 -29.97
C ASN A 226 29.05 28.83 -28.84
N ILE A 227 28.05 28.03 -28.46
CA ILE A 227 28.15 27.01 -27.38
C ILE A 227 28.92 25.75 -27.83
N LYS A 228 29.44 25.70 -29.06
CA LYS A 228 30.34 24.63 -29.52
C LYS A 228 31.76 24.77 -28.93
N LYS A 229 31.95 24.49 -27.64
CA LYS A 229 33.27 24.01 -27.16
C LYS A 229 33.35 23.27 -25.82
N ASP A 230 32.38 23.39 -24.90
CA ASP A 230 32.59 22.89 -23.53
C ASP A 230 31.75 21.66 -23.14
N GLN A 231 31.02 21.05 -24.09
CA GLN A 231 30.25 19.81 -23.87
C GLN A 231 30.55 18.76 -24.96
N ALA A 232 31.83 18.51 -25.22
CA ALA A 232 32.28 17.45 -26.12
C ALA A 232 33.40 16.64 -25.45
N GLU A 233 33.07 16.06 -24.30
CA GLU A 233 33.62 14.76 -23.91
C GLU A 233 32.43 13.81 -24.03
N ASP A 234 32.58 12.73 -24.80
CA ASP A 234 31.56 11.73 -25.19
C ASP A 234 30.73 12.05 -26.45
N GLU A 235 31.37 12.08 -27.62
CA GLU A 235 30.99 11.27 -28.80
C GLU A 235 31.92 11.55 -29.99
N GLU A 236 32.66 10.53 -30.44
CA GLU A 236 33.42 10.54 -31.69
C GLU A 236 32.47 10.60 -32.91
N CYS A 237 32.46 11.72 -33.63
CA CYS A 237 32.50 11.73 -35.10
C CYS A 237 32.96 13.11 -35.63
N HIS A 238 33.80 13.08 -36.65
CA HIS A 238 34.68 14.16 -37.14
C HIS A 238 33.94 15.24 -38.01
N PRO A 239 34.61 16.30 -38.55
CA PRO A 239 34.46 17.69 -38.14
C PRO A 239 33.65 18.59 -39.10
N GLU A 240 32.98 19.63 -38.58
CA GLU A 240 32.60 20.82 -39.34
C GLU A 240 33.14 22.09 -38.67
N ALA A 241 34.36 22.47 -39.02
CA ALA A 241 35.05 23.66 -38.51
C ALA A 241 35.08 24.83 -39.51
N THR A 242 34.21 24.84 -40.53
CA THR A 242 34.27 25.84 -41.62
C THR A 242 33.24 26.97 -41.48
N THR A 243 32.27 26.88 -40.56
CA THR A 243 31.11 27.81 -40.51
C THR A 243 31.36 29.09 -39.70
N MET A 244 32.33 29.10 -38.77
CA MET A 244 32.52 30.19 -37.79
C MET A 244 32.94 31.53 -38.40
N ALA A 245 33.67 31.54 -39.51
CA ALA A 245 34.20 32.75 -40.15
C ALA A 245 33.16 33.49 -41.03
N SER A 246 32.15 32.78 -41.55
CA SER A 246 31.08 33.40 -42.32
C SER A 246 30.08 34.11 -41.41
N ASP A 247 29.83 33.58 -40.20
CA ASP A 247 28.83 34.09 -39.26
C ASP A 247 29.25 35.42 -38.61
N THR A 248 30.54 35.61 -38.30
CA THR A 248 31.05 36.89 -37.75
C THR A 248 31.05 38.02 -38.77
N ASN A 249 31.32 37.72 -40.05
CA ASN A 249 31.24 38.69 -41.13
C ASN A 249 29.77 39.02 -41.47
N THR A 250 28.89 38.02 -41.38
CA THR A 250 27.44 38.20 -41.51
C THR A 250 26.88 39.08 -40.39
N ARG A 251 27.34 38.92 -39.14
CA ARG A 251 26.99 39.79 -38.01
C ARG A 251 27.35 41.26 -38.26
N ARG A 252 28.57 41.53 -38.76
CA ARG A 252 28.98 42.91 -39.08
C ARG A 252 28.15 43.51 -40.21
N ARG A 253 27.84 42.73 -41.24
CA ARG A 253 26.99 43.17 -42.36
C ARG A 253 25.54 43.43 -41.93
N LEU A 254 24.98 42.57 -41.09
CA LEU A 254 23.60 42.71 -40.58
C LEU A 254 23.46 43.87 -39.59
N GLN A 255 24.42 44.03 -38.66
CA GLN A 255 24.46 45.18 -37.74
C GLN A 255 24.62 46.50 -38.52
N PHE A 256 25.43 46.49 -39.59
CA PHE A 256 25.55 47.64 -40.48
C PHE A 256 24.25 47.93 -41.24
N SER A 257 23.57 46.92 -41.80
CA SER A 257 22.28 47.12 -42.48
C SER A 257 21.17 47.54 -41.52
N LEU A 258 21.13 47.01 -40.29
CA LEU A 258 20.17 47.42 -39.26
C LEU A 258 20.42 48.85 -38.79
N SER A 259 21.69 49.24 -38.64
CA SER A 259 22.08 50.64 -38.36
C SER A 259 21.65 51.59 -39.49
N LEU A 260 21.79 51.18 -40.75
CA LEU A 260 21.35 51.98 -41.90
C LEU A 260 19.82 52.12 -41.96
N ILE A 261 19.08 51.05 -41.64
CA ILE A 261 17.61 51.08 -41.57
C ILE A 261 17.14 51.98 -40.42
N LYS A 262 17.76 51.89 -39.24
CA LYS A 262 17.47 52.79 -38.11
C LYS A 262 17.79 54.26 -38.44
N GLN A 263 18.86 54.53 -39.20
CA GLN A 263 19.18 55.88 -39.67
C GLN A 263 18.22 56.41 -40.76
N ALA A 264 17.68 55.52 -41.60
CA ALA A 264 16.71 55.89 -42.62
C ALA A 264 15.32 56.19 -42.06
N ASN A 265 14.98 55.68 -40.86
CA ASN A 265 13.68 55.89 -40.20
C ASN A 265 13.66 57.10 -39.25
N ILE A 266 14.74 57.90 -39.19
CA ILE A 266 14.89 59.10 -38.32
C ILE A 266 14.82 60.42 -39.14
N ASN A 267 14.45 60.38 -40.43
CA ASN A 267 14.16 61.59 -41.22
C ASN A 267 12.70 61.62 -41.70
#